data_AF-A0A7S3DPY2-F1
#
_entry.id   AF-A0A7S3DPY2-F1
#
_cell.length_a   1.000
_cell.length_b   1.000
_cell.length_c   1.000
_cell.angle_alpha   90.00
_cell.angle_beta   90.00
_cell.angle_gamma   90.00
#
_symmetry.space_group_name_H-M   'P 1'
#
loop_
_entity.id
_entity.type
_entity.pdbx_description
1 polymer ?
#
loop_
_entity_poly.entity_id
_entity_poly.type
_entity_poly.pdbx_seq_one_letter_code
_entity_poly.pdbx_strand_id
1 'polypeptide(L)'
;IPQDDGPSLVCKIDYPPQFVVVYDLFRAILQSGERDTERVLALTSLCLEQNPANYTVWHVRRQCWLSTSKDAWVAQHDLTEWIPLELEYTALLGGSNPKNYQIWYHRRTLLQHVFDQNPEFAETQASIELEYL
;
A
#
# COMPACT_ATOMS: atom_id res chain seq x y z
N ILE A 1 -2.32 2.44 19.53
CA ILE A 1 -2.07 1.20 20.31
C ILE A 1 -0.57 0.94 20.27
N PRO A 2 0.11 0.97 21.42
CA PRO A 2 1.55 0.71 21.50
C PRO A 2 1.93 -0.66 20.94
N GLN A 3 3.17 -0.82 20.50
CA GLN A 3 3.73 -2.13 20.15
C GLN A 3 3.87 -2.98 21.41
N ASP A 4 3.38 -4.22 21.37
CA ASP A 4 3.55 -5.19 22.45
C ASP A 4 4.68 -6.16 22.09
N ASP A 5 5.88 -5.86 22.60
CA ASP A 5 7.08 -6.70 22.47
C ASP A 5 7.26 -7.63 23.70
N GLY A 6 6.30 -7.64 24.62
CA GLY A 6 6.36 -8.40 25.87
C GLY A 6 7.30 -7.83 26.94
N PRO A 7 7.47 -8.55 28.07
CA PRO A 7 8.18 -8.04 29.25
C PRO A 7 9.71 -8.10 29.16
N SER A 8 10.29 -8.85 28.21
CA SER A 8 11.73 -9.02 28.04
C SER A 8 12.11 -8.76 26.59
N LEU A 9 12.54 -7.52 26.33
CA LEU A 9 12.76 -7.01 24.99
C LEU A 9 14.05 -7.56 24.40
N VAL A 10 13.95 -8.23 23.26
CA VAL A 10 15.08 -8.68 22.44
C VAL A 10 14.98 -8.03 21.06
N CYS A 11 16.11 -7.60 20.49
CA CYS A 11 16.17 -6.93 19.19
C CYS A 11 15.25 -5.69 19.07
N LYS A 12 15.02 -4.98 20.18
CA LYS A 12 14.24 -3.74 20.19
C LYS A 12 14.88 -2.70 19.28
N ILE A 13 14.10 -2.19 18.33
CA ILE A 13 14.52 -1.07 17.49
C ILE A 13 14.23 0.23 18.24
N ASP A 14 15.21 1.13 18.29
CA ASP A 14 15.03 2.47 18.83
C ASP A 14 14.36 3.36 17.78
N TYR A 15 13.04 3.29 17.71
CA TYR A 15 12.25 4.01 16.71
C TYR A 15 12.21 5.52 16.99
N PRO A 16 12.26 6.38 15.95
CA PRO A 16 12.04 7.80 16.13
C PRO A 16 10.56 8.07 16.53
N PRO A 17 10.26 9.17 17.25
CA PRO A 17 8.91 9.42 17.78
C PRO A 17 7.80 9.38 16.72
N GLN A 18 8.05 9.92 15.52
CA GLN A 18 7.07 9.89 14.43
C GLN A 18 6.73 8.46 13.96
N PHE A 19 7.69 7.54 14.00
CA PHE A 19 7.47 6.14 13.64
C PHE A 19 6.54 5.47 14.64
N VAL A 20 6.78 5.71 15.93
CA VAL A 20 5.94 5.18 17.01
C VAL A 20 4.50 5.65 16.85
N VAL A 21 4.27 6.95 16.63
CA VAL A 21 2.92 7.51 16.47
C VAL A 21 2.19 6.88 15.27
N VAL A 22 2.83 6.85 14.11
CA VAL A 22 2.21 6.33 12.88
C VAL A 22 1.88 4.84 13.01
N TYR A 23 2.79 4.03 13.55
CA TYR A 23 2.54 2.61 13.73
C TYR A 23 1.58 2.30 14.89
N ASP A 24 1.48 3.17 15.89
CA ASP A 24 0.47 3.07 16.95
C ASP A 24 -0.94 3.29 16.39
N LEU A 25 -1.11 4.26 15.49
CA LEU A 25 -2.36 4.50 14.78
C LEU A 25 -2.67 3.33 13.84
N PHE A 26 -1.66 2.82 13.12
CA PHE A 26 -1.86 1.67 12.23
C PHE A 26 -2.31 0.43 13.00
N ARG A 27 -1.73 0.15 14.17
CA ARG A 27 -2.21 -0.91 15.06
C ARG A 27 -3.66 -0.69 15.51
N ALA A 28 -4.07 0.56 15.75
CA ALA A 28 -5.46 0.89 16.08
C ALA A 28 -6.43 0.57 14.92
N ILE A 29 -6.07 0.89 13.69
CA ILE A 29 -6.82 0.50 12.49
C ILE A 29 -6.89 -1.02 12.33
N LEU A 30 -5.79 -1.73 12.60
CA LEU A 30 -5.79 -3.18 12.56
C LEU A 30 -6.77 -3.77 13.57
N GLN A 31 -6.77 -3.28 14.82
CA GLN A 31 -7.66 -3.75 15.88
C GLN A 31 -9.13 -3.41 15.61
N SER A 32 -9.43 -2.21 15.10
CA SER A 32 -10.80 -1.80 14.81
C SER A 32 -11.45 -2.59 13.66
N GLY A 33 -10.63 -3.22 12.82
CA GLY A 33 -11.10 -3.88 11.60
C GLY A 33 -11.56 -2.91 10.52
N GLU A 34 -11.33 -1.60 10.69
CA GLU A 34 -11.66 -0.60 9.69
C GLU A 34 -10.84 -0.79 8.42
N ARG A 35 -11.51 -0.93 7.28
CA ARG A 35 -10.90 -1.04 5.95
C ARG A 35 -11.64 -0.11 5.00
N ASP A 36 -11.04 0.10 3.82
CA ASP A 36 -11.72 0.69 2.65
C ASP A 36 -12.14 2.16 2.80
N THR A 37 -11.46 2.90 3.67
CA THR A 37 -11.66 4.35 3.86
C THR A 37 -10.43 5.15 3.42
N GLU A 38 -10.65 6.39 2.98
CA GLU A 38 -9.59 7.31 2.55
C GLU A 38 -8.53 7.53 3.65
N ARG A 39 -8.96 7.65 4.91
CA ARG A 39 -8.02 7.83 6.03
C ARG A 39 -7.13 6.61 6.26
N VAL A 40 -7.62 5.39 5.99
CA VAL A 40 -6.80 4.18 6.07
C VAL A 40 -5.78 4.18 4.93
N LEU A 41 -6.20 4.54 3.71
CA LEU A 41 -5.28 4.68 2.58
C LEU A 41 -4.17 5.71 2.88
N ALA A 42 -4.53 6.89 3.38
CA ALA A 42 -3.57 7.92 3.79
C ALA A 42 -2.62 7.45 4.90
N LEU A 43 -3.14 6.77 5.93
CA LEU A 43 -2.31 6.23 7.01
C LEU A 43 -1.33 5.17 6.49
N THR A 44 -1.74 4.32 5.55
CA THR A 44 -0.82 3.34 4.94
C THR A 44 0.30 4.04 4.18
N SER A 45 0.03 5.17 3.51
CA SER A 45 1.08 5.95 2.84
C SER A 45 2.16 6.42 3.83
N LEU A 46 1.75 7.02 4.95
CA LEU A 46 2.65 7.46 6.02
C LEU A 46 3.48 6.31 6.63
N CYS A 47 2.91 5.12 6.70
CA CYS A 47 3.61 3.93 7.18
C CYS A 47 4.66 3.44 6.17
N LEU A 48 4.34 3.47 4.87
CA LEU A 48 5.19 3.00 3.79
C LEU A 48 6.34 3.96 3.48
N GLU A 49 6.14 5.26 3.63
CA GLU A 49 7.22 6.25 3.56
C GLU A 49 8.32 5.98 4.59
N GLN A 50 7.95 5.42 5.76
CA GLN A 50 8.89 5.11 6.82
C GLN A 50 9.46 3.69 6.73
N ASN A 51 8.69 2.73 6.23
CA ASN A 51 9.13 1.36 6.03
C ASN A 51 8.38 0.71 4.86
N PRO A 52 8.89 0.86 3.63
CA PRO A 52 8.23 0.30 2.45
C PRO A 52 8.32 -1.23 2.39
N ALA A 53 9.10 -1.88 3.26
CA ALA A 53 9.18 -3.34 3.33
C ALA A 53 8.09 -3.97 4.22
N ASN A 54 7.25 -3.17 4.89
CA ASN A 54 6.22 -3.70 5.78
C ASN A 54 5.05 -4.34 5.01
N TYR A 55 5.07 -5.66 4.91
CA TYR A 55 4.06 -6.42 4.14
C TYR A 55 2.64 -6.28 4.71
N THR A 56 2.48 -6.05 6.02
CA THR A 56 1.15 -5.91 6.64
C THR A 56 0.49 -4.61 6.22
N VAL A 57 1.26 -3.52 6.15
CA VAL A 57 0.78 -2.23 5.66
C VAL A 57 0.33 -2.33 4.20
N TRP A 58 1.15 -2.96 3.36
CA TRP A 58 0.79 -3.24 1.97
C TRP A 58 -0.46 -4.10 1.81
N HIS A 59 -0.65 -5.09 2.69
CA HIS A 59 -1.86 -5.91 2.69
C HIS A 59 -3.10 -5.07 2.97
N VAL A 60 -3.08 -4.24 4.01
CA VAL A 60 -4.19 -3.32 4.35
C VAL A 60 -4.44 -2.31 3.22
N ARG A 61 -3.37 -1.76 2.64
CA ARG A 61 -3.48 -0.83 1.50
C ARG A 61 -4.22 -1.47 0.32
N ARG A 62 -3.90 -2.72 -0.02
CA ARG A 62 -4.59 -3.46 -1.09
C ARG A 62 -6.04 -3.75 -0.77
N GLN A 63 -6.36 -4.08 0.48
CA GLN A 63 -7.76 -4.28 0.89
C GLN A 63 -8.60 -3.04 0.56
N CYS A 64 -8.05 -1.83 0.77
CA CYS A 64 -8.77 -0.58 0.55
C CYS A 64 -9.30 -0.38 -0.87
N TRP A 65 -8.59 -0.86 -1.89
CA TRP A 65 -8.97 -0.69 -3.30
C TRP A 65 -9.44 -1.98 -3.98
N LEU A 66 -9.13 -3.16 -3.42
CA LEU A 66 -9.69 -4.44 -3.90
C LEU A 66 -11.08 -4.73 -3.31
N SER A 67 -11.53 -3.97 -2.32
CA SER A 67 -12.83 -4.18 -1.70
C SER A 67 -13.96 -4.02 -2.70
N THR A 68 -14.83 -5.02 -2.74
CA THR A 68 -16.03 -5.03 -3.59
C THR A 68 -17.26 -4.48 -2.86
N SER A 69 -17.08 -3.93 -1.66
CA SER A 69 -18.15 -3.27 -0.93
C SER A 69 -18.65 -2.04 -1.70
N LYS A 70 -19.96 -1.82 -1.73
CA LYS A 70 -20.55 -0.61 -2.33
C LYS A 70 -20.12 0.68 -1.62
N ASP A 71 -19.75 0.56 -0.36
CA ASP A 71 -19.27 1.66 0.46
C ASP A 71 -17.74 1.81 0.41
N ALA A 72 -17.04 0.91 -0.30
CA ALA A 72 -15.59 0.98 -0.43
C ALA A 72 -15.19 2.25 -1.16
N TRP A 73 -14.04 2.81 -0.78
CA TRP A 73 -13.43 3.94 -1.48
C TRP A 73 -13.40 3.74 -3.01
N VAL A 74 -13.09 2.53 -3.48
CA VAL A 74 -13.01 2.21 -4.90
C VAL A 74 -14.34 2.32 -5.65
N ALA A 75 -15.47 2.10 -4.98
CA ALA A 75 -16.79 2.23 -5.61
C ALA A 75 -17.16 3.70 -5.92
N GLN A 76 -16.41 4.65 -5.35
CA GLN A 76 -16.64 6.09 -5.46
C GLN A 76 -15.59 6.80 -6.32
N HIS A 77 -14.57 6.08 -6.83
CA HIS A 77 -13.45 6.66 -7.55
C HIS A 77 -13.20 5.94 -8.88
N ASP A 78 -12.79 6.67 -9.91
CA ASP A 78 -12.38 6.09 -11.18
C ASP A 78 -10.98 5.49 -11.06
N LEU A 79 -10.91 4.16 -11.14
CA LEU A 79 -9.65 3.42 -11.10
C LEU A 79 -8.73 3.74 -12.30
N THR A 80 -9.29 4.17 -13.42
CA THR A 80 -8.54 4.50 -14.64
C THR A 80 -7.59 5.67 -14.40
N GLU A 81 -8.00 6.66 -13.60
CA GLU A 81 -7.16 7.79 -13.21
C GLU A 81 -6.30 7.48 -11.98
N TRP A 82 -6.82 6.68 -11.04
CA TRP A 82 -6.11 6.40 -9.80
C TRP A 82 -4.93 5.43 -9.94
N ILE A 83 -5.06 4.39 -10.77
CA ILE A 83 -4.02 3.37 -10.92
C ILE A 83 -2.69 3.96 -11.43
N PRO A 84 -2.66 4.85 -12.44
CA PRO A 84 -1.44 5.55 -12.83
C PRO A 84 -0.77 6.32 -11.67
N LEU A 85 -1.56 7.03 -10.86
CA LEU A 85 -1.06 7.75 -9.68
C LEU A 85 -0.46 6.80 -8.63
N GLU A 86 -1.10 5.65 -8.42
CA GLU A 86 -0.61 4.62 -7.50
C GLU A 86 0.69 3.95 -8.02
N LEU A 87 0.80 3.74 -9.33
CA LEU A 87 2.04 3.24 -9.95
C LEU A 87 3.17 4.26 -9.81
N GLU A 88 2.91 5.54 -10.03
CA GLU A 88 3.88 6.61 -9.78
C GLU A 88 4.30 6.66 -8.30
N TYR A 89 3.35 6.58 -7.38
CA TYR A 89 3.62 6.51 -5.94
C TYR A 89 4.55 5.34 -5.59
N THR A 90 4.30 4.15 -6.14
CA THR A 90 5.16 2.98 -5.89
C THR A 90 6.56 3.13 -6.48
N ALA A 91 6.72 3.83 -7.61
CA ALA A 91 8.01 4.15 -8.20
C ALA A 91 8.78 5.14 -7.31
N LEU A 92 8.11 6.19 -6.83
CA LEU A 92 8.68 7.16 -5.89
C LEU A 92 9.14 6.50 -4.58
N LEU A 93 8.34 5.58 -4.03
CA LEU A 93 8.71 4.79 -2.85
C LEU A 93 9.94 3.89 -3.09
N GLY A 94 10.09 3.35 -4.30
CA GLY A 94 11.25 2.53 -4.68
C GLY A 94 12.53 3.35 -4.86
N GLY A 95 12.40 4.63 -5.21
CA GLY A 95 13.50 5.54 -5.42
C GLY A 95 14.54 4.99 -6.40
N SER A 96 15.82 5.20 -6.10
CA SER A 96 16.94 4.73 -6.94
C SER A 96 17.32 3.25 -6.71
N ASN A 97 16.71 2.56 -5.75
CA ASN A 97 17.04 1.17 -5.42
C ASN A 97 15.76 0.32 -5.30
N PRO A 98 15.28 -0.26 -6.42
CA PRO A 98 14.00 -0.95 -6.48
C PRO A 98 14.00 -2.34 -5.82
N LYS A 99 14.92 -2.63 -4.89
CA LYS A 99 15.04 -3.92 -4.19
C LYS A 99 14.02 -4.08 -3.07
N ASN A 100 12.74 -4.01 -3.41
CA ASN A 100 11.63 -4.19 -2.48
C ASN A 100 10.56 -5.10 -3.11
N TYR A 101 10.39 -6.30 -2.56
CA TYR A 101 9.42 -7.28 -3.07
C TYR A 101 7.97 -6.81 -2.95
N GLN A 102 7.65 -6.05 -1.90
CA GLN A 102 6.28 -5.65 -1.62
C GLN A 102 5.79 -4.60 -2.62
N ILE A 103 6.67 -3.69 -3.05
CA ILE A 103 6.41 -2.72 -4.13
C ILE A 103 6.08 -3.47 -5.43
N TRP A 104 6.95 -4.37 -5.88
CA TRP A 104 6.73 -5.11 -7.13
C TRP A 104 5.49 -6.00 -7.07
N TYR A 105 5.24 -6.64 -5.93
CA TYR A 105 4.03 -7.42 -5.72
C TYR A 105 2.77 -6.54 -5.83
N HIS A 106 2.78 -5.35 -5.23
CA HIS A 106 1.67 -4.41 -5.29
C HIS A 106 1.41 -3.92 -6.71
N ARG A 107 2.46 -3.52 -7.45
CA ARG A 107 2.36 -3.13 -8.87
C ARG A 107 1.75 -4.25 -9.70
N ARG A 108 2.23 -5.48 -9.53
CA ARG A 108 1.65 -6.66 -10.21
C ARG A 108 0.17 -6.83 -9.90
N THR A 109 -0.25 -6.66 -8.64
CA THR A 109 -1.66 -6.78 -8.25
C THR A 109 -2.53 -5.70 -8.90
N LEU A 110 -2.07 -4.44 -8.94
CA LEU A 110 -2.78 -3.34 -9.63
C LEU A 110 -2.98 -3.65 -11.10
N LEU A 111 -1.89 -4.02 -11.79
CA LEU A 111 -1.92 -4.32 -13.21
C LEU A 111 -2.80 -5.54 -13.51
N GLN A 112 -2.73 -6.60 -12.70
CA GLN A 112 -3.61 -7.76 -12.83
C GLN A 112 -5.10 -7.36 -12.76
N HIS A 113 -5.45 -6.48 -11.84
CA HIS A 113 -6.82 -5.99 -11.73
C HIS A 113 -7.29 -5.27 -13.00
N VAL A 114 -6.44 -4.41 -13.57
CA VAL A 114 -6.74 -3.72 -14.85
C VAL A 114 -6.94 -4.72 -15.97
N PHE A 115 -6.04 -5.70 -16.10
CA PHE A 115 -6.10 -6.75 -17.12
C PHE A 115 -7.39 -7.56 -17.04
N ASP A 116 -7.78 -7.97 -15.83
CA ASP A 116 -8.97 -8.78 -15.61
C ASP A 116 -10.25 -8.01 -16.00
N GLN A 117 -10.23 -6.67 -15.90
CA GLN A 117 -11.35 -5.82 -16.30
C GLN A 117 -11.31 -5.41 -17.78
N ASN A 118 -10.12 -5.26 -18.37
CA ASN A 118 -9.95 -4.78 -19.76
C ASN A 118 -8.84 -5.59 -20.49
N PRO A 119 -9.17 -6.78 -21.01
CA PRO A 119 -8.19 -7.69 -21.63
C PRO A 119 -7.46 -7.13 -22.85
N GLU A 120 -8.05 -6.13 -23.52
CA GLU A 120 -7.48 -5.46 -24.70
C GLU A 120 -6.30 -4.51 -24.38
N PHE A 121 -6.07 -4.14 -23.12
CA PHE A 121 -4.98 -3.23 -22.72
C PHE A 121 -3.60 -3.88 -22.63
N ALA A 122 -3.49 -5.18 -22.90
CA ALA A 122 -2.26 -5.94 -22.65
C ALA A 122 -1.05 -5.53 -23.48
N GLU A 123 -1.24 -4.96 -24.68
CA GLU A 123 -0.14 -4.49 -25.53
C GLU A 123 0.38 -3.11 -25.11
N THR A 124 -0.47 -2.23 -24.58
CA THR A 124 -0.07 -0.90 -24.07
C THR A 124 0.81 -1.02 -22.81
N GLN A 125 0.76 -2.18 -22.15
CA GLN A 125 1.31 -2.45 -20.83
C GLN A 125 2.82 -2.67 -20.79
N ALA A 126 3.38 -3.28 -21.85
CA ALA A 126 4.83 -3.33 -22.00
C ALA A 126 5.40 -1.91 -22.09
N SER A 127 4.69 -1.01 -22.77
CA SER A 127 5.10 0.39 -22.91
C SER A 127 5.01 1.15 -21.58
N ILE A 128 3.93 0.97 -20.80
CA ILE A 128 3.76 1.63 -19.49
C ILE A 128 4.82 1.17 -18.48
N GLU A 129 5.09 -0.14 -18.34
CA GLU A 129 6.15 -0.60 -17.43
C GLU A 129 7.55 -0.21 -17.91
N LEU A 130 7.80 -0.15 -19.23
CA LEU A 130 9.06 0.36 -19.80
C LEU A 130 9.27 1.86 -19.55
N GLU A 131 8.20 2.65 -19.34
CA GLU A 131 8.32 4.06 -18.93
C GLU A 131 8.75 4.21 -17.46
N TYR A 132 8.56 3.17 -16.63
CA TYR A 132 8.90 3.18 -15.20
C TYR A 132 10.14 2.34 -14.83
N LEU A 133 10.82 1.72 -15.82
CA LEU A 133 12.11 1.03 -15.68
C LEU A 133 13.27 1.94 -16.09
#